data_AF-A0A2H0VGN3-F1
#
_entry.id   AF-A0A2H0VGN3-F1
#
_cell.length_a   1.000
_cell.length_b   1.000
_cell.length_c   1.000
_cell.angle_alpha   90.00
_cell.angle_beta   90.00
_cell.angle_gamma   90.00
#
_symmetry.space_group_name_H-M   'P 1'
#
loop_
_entity.id
_entity.type
_entity.pdbx_description
1 polymer ?
#
loop_
_entity_poly.entity_id
_entity_poly.type
_entity_poly.pdbx_seq_one_letter_code
_entity_poly.pdbx_strand_id
1 'polypeptide(L)'
;MIRKKESNVNKILNFLEEGFEYLPAPFETPYSYIRRINRMPYKNYYNTVRQMKKRSVVKVFEKNGKKFIKLTKKGQLEALLYRMHMNKQEKWDGKWRVVVFDIPERS
;
A
#
# COMPACT_ATOMS: atom_id res chain seq x y z
N MET A 1 9.35 -8.87 20.95
CA MET A 1 8.29 -8.37 20.05
C MET A 1 8.94 -7.77 18.81
N ILE A 2 9.01 -8.50 17.70
CA ILE A 2 9.68 -8.02 16.47
C ILE A 2 8.69 -7.07 15.77
N ARG A 3 8.93 -5.75 15.83
CA ARG A 3 8.23 -4.79 14.96
C ARG A 3 8.61 -5.13 13.51
N LYS A 4 7.70 -5.76 12.76
CA LYS A 4 7.88 -5.98 11.32
C LYS A 4 8.08 -4.61 10.67
N LYS A 5 9.25 -4.39 10.06
CA LYS A 5 9.56 -3.14 9.37
C LYS A 5 8.58 -2.98 8.22
N GLU A 6 7.73 -1.95 8.26
CA GLU A 6 6.78 -1.67 7.19
C GLU A 6 7.50 -1.45 5.85
N SER A 7 6.97 -2.08 4.80
CA SER A 7 7.48 -1.93 3.44
C SER A 7 7.30 -0.49 2.95
N ASN A 8 8.26 -0.03 2.16
CA ASN A 8 8.19 1.26 1.45
C ASN A 8 6.93 1.39 0.57
N VAL A 9 6.43 0.28 0.04
CA VAL A 9 5.18 0.22 -0.73
C VAL A 9 3.99 0.59 0.15
N ASN A 10 3.90 -0.04 1.32
CA ASN A 10 2.80 0.14 2.25
C ASN A 10 2.72 1.57 2.78
N LYS A 11 3.87 2.20 3.01
CA LYS A 11 3.95 3.61 3.40
C LYS A 11 3.42 4.55 2.32
N ILE A 12 3.72 4.25 1.05
CA ILE A 12 3.20 5.03 -0.09
C ILE A 12 1.69 4.78 -0.24
N LEU A 13 1.21 3.55 -0.04
CA LEU A 13 -0.22 3.23 -0.12
C LEU A 13 -1.01 3.92 0.99
N ASN A 14 -0.56 3.85 2.24
CA ASN A 14 -1.19 4.55 3.36
C ASN A 14 -1.21 6.06 3.12
N PHE A 15 -0.11 6.66 2.65
CA PHE A 15 -0.10 8.09 2.32
C PHE A 15 -1.12 8.44 1.24
N LEU A 16 -1.15 7.64 0.16
CA LEU A 16 -2.13 7.87 -0.88
C LEU A 16 -3.50 7.82 -0.23
N GLU A 17 -3.89 6.74 0.47
CA GLU A 17 -5.20 6.59 1.13
C GLU A 17 -5.55 7.66 2.19
N GLU A 18 -4.62 8.13 3.02
CA GLU A 18 -4.93 9.16 4.04
C GLU A 18 -5.36 10.50 3.40
N GLY A 19 -5.02 10.73 2.13
CA GLY A 19 -5.55 11.85 1.34
C GLY A 19 -6.91 11.59 0.66
N PHE A 20 -7.62 10.48 0.95
CA PHE A 20 -8.74 9.95 0.14
C PHE A 20 -10.16 10.30 0.60
N GLU A 21 -10.44 11.43 1.24
CA GLU A 21 -11.87 11.70 1.52
C GLU A 21 -12.69 11.97 0.24
N TYR A 22 -12.02 12.25 -0.89
CA TYR A 22 -12.64 12.39 -2.20
C TYR A 22 -11.66 11.93 -3.27
N LEU A 23 -11.92 10.88 -4.07
CA LEU A 23 -11.10 10.66 -5.26
C LEU A 23 -11.87 10.32 -6.53
N PRO A 24 -11.56 11.10 -7.58
CA PRO A 24 -10.77 10.56 -8.69
C PRO A 24 -9.56 11.43 -9.11
N ALA A 25 -9.12 12.39 -8.31
CA ALA A 25 -8.04 13.32 -8.68
C ALA A 25 -6.63 12.73 -8.54
N PRO A 26 -5.70 13.06 -9.44
CA PRO A 26 -4.30 12.74 -9.24
C PRO A 26 -3.61 13.70 -8.25
N PHE A 27 -2.62 13.21 -7.52
CA PHE A 27 -1.80 14.04 -6.63
C PHE A 27 -0.49 14.48 -7.32
N GLU A 28 -0.12 15.75 -7.15
CA GLU A 28 1.23 16.22 -7.45
C GLU A 28 2.26 15.40 -6.64
N THR A 29 3.45 15.19 -7.20
CA THR A 29 4.40 14.15 -6.72
C THR A 29 4.46 14.03 -5.18
N PRO A 30 4.02 12.89 -4.61
CA PRO A 30 4.04 12.60 -3.17
C PRO A 30 5.38 12.72 -2.44
N TYR A 31 6.47 12.98 -3.17
CA TYR A 31 7.83 12.87 -2.66
C TYR A 31 8.11 13.82 -1.49
N SER A 32 7.65 15.09 -1.57
CA SER A 32 7.90 16.08 -0.51
C SER A 32 7.28 15.66 0.82
N TYR A 33 6.06 15.12 0.80
CA TYR A 33 5.36 14.64 1.99
C TYR A 33 6.00 13.35 2.55
N ILE A 34 6.29 12.36 1.70
CA ILE A 34 6.88 11.09 2.13
C ILE A 34 8.31 11.27 2.66
N ARG A 35 9.08 12.20 2.10
CA ARG A 35 10.39 12.59 2.63
C ARG A 35 10.27 13.14 4.05
N ARG A 36 9.26 13.97 4.33
CA ARG A 36 9.04 14.59 5.64
C ARG A 36 8.66 13.58 6.73
N ILE A 37 7.72 12.68 6.44
CA ILE A 37 7.21 11.73 7.44
C ILE A 37 8.13 10.52 7.62
N ASN A 38 8.69 9.99 6.53
CA ASN A 38 9.36 8.70 6.54
C ASN A 38 10.87 8.77 6.31
N ARG A 39 11.45 9.97 6.18
CA ARG A 39 12.87 10.19 5.81
C ARG A 39 13.29 9.34 4.59
N MET A 40 12.36 9.07 3.68
CA MET A 40 12.60 8.18 2.55
C MET A 40 13.48 8.87 1.49
N PRO A 41 14.60 8.26 1.07
CA PRO A 41 15.43 8.80 -0.02
C PRO A 41 14.68 8.86 -1.36
N TYR A 42 14.95 9.88 -2.18
CA TYR A 42 14.35 10.04 -3.52
C TYR A 42 14.47 8.80 -4.39
N LYS A 43 15.67 8.21 -4.42
CA LYS A 43 15.95 6.99 -5.19
C LYS A 43 15.01 5.85 -4.81
N ASN A 44 14.74 5.68 -3.51
CA ASN A 44 13.88 4.62 -2.99
C ASN A 44 12.42 4.88 -3.36
N TYR A 45 11.96 6.12 -3.20
CA TYR A 45 10.63 6.53 -3.63
C TYR A 45 10.42 6.27 -5.13
N TYR A 46 11.34 6.75 -5.97
CA TYR A 46 11.26 6.60 -7.42
C TYR A 46 11.24 5.12 -7.84
N ASN A 47 12.13 4.30 -7.28
CA ASN A 47 12.16 2.87 -7.54
C ASN A 47 10.88 2.17 -7.10
N THR A 48 10.28 2.59 -5.98
CA THR A 48 9.04 2.00 -5.47
C THR A 48 7.86 2.38 -6.35
N VAL A 49 7.70 3.66 -6.71
CA VAL A 49 6.67 4.13 -7.64
C VAL A 49 6.80 3.45 -9.00
N ARG A 50 8.04 3.28 -9.50
CA ARG A 50 8.29 2.55 -10.76
C ARG A 50 7.82 1.10 -10.68
N GLN A 51 8.07 0.41 -9.56
CA GLN A 51 7.57 -0.96 -9.34
C GLN A 51 6.04 -1.01 -9.24
N MET A 52 5.43 -0.07 -8.51
CA MET A 52 3.97 0.01 -8.39
C MET A 52 3.31 0.29 -9.76
N LYS A 53 3.93 1.11 -10.60
CA LYS A 53 3.50 1.35 -11.99
C LYS A 53 3.59 0.07 -12.83
N LYS A 54 4.73 -0.66 -12.74
CA LYS A 54 4.89 -1.97 -13.41
C LYS A 54 3.83 -2.98 -13.00
N ARG A 55 3.41 -2.98 -11.74
CA ARG A 55 2.35 -3.85 -11.19
C ARG A 55 0.93 -3.36 -11.46
N SER A 56 0.77 -2.23 -12.15
CA SER A 56 -0.50 -1.55 -12.43
C SER A 56 -1.28 -1.17 -11.17
N VAL A 57 -0.58 -0.92 -10.05
CA VAL A 57 -1.16 -0.44 -8.78
C VAL A 57 -1.40 1.07 -8.86
N VAL A 58 -0.50 1.78 -9.52
CA VAL A 58 -0.59 3.23 -9.75
C VAL A 58 -0.49 3.56 -11.24
N LYS A 59 -1.16 4.62 -11.66
CA LYS A 59 -0.91 5.33 -12.92
C LYS A 59 -0.15 6.61 -12.62
N VAL A 60 0.92 6.84 -13.36
CA VAL A 60 1.70 8.08 -13.32
C VAL A 60 1.53 8.77 -14.67
N PHE A 61 1.11 10.03 -14.65
CA PHE A 61 0.90 10.85 -15.83
C PHE A 61 1.36 12.28 -15.59
N GLU A 62 1.39 13.08 -16.64
CA GLU A 62 1.82 14.47 -16.58
C GLU A 62 0.69 15.35 -17.10
N LYS A 63 0.42 16.47 -16.42
CA LYS A 63 -0.56 17.47 -16.82
C LYS A 63 0.00 18.85 -16.47
N ASN A 64 0.02 19.77 -17.43
CA ASN A 64 0.54 21.13 -17.25
C ASN A 64 2.00 21.16 -16.72
N GLY A 65 2.88 20.27 -17.23
CA GLY A 65 4.28 20.17 -16.78
C GLY A 65 4.47 19.60 -15.37
N LYS A 66 3.39 19.15 -14.72
CA LYS A 66 3.42 18.58 -13.38
C LYS A 66 3.13 17.09 -13.41
N LYS A 67 3.89 16.32 -12.63
CA LYS A 67 3.74 14.86 -12.51
C LYS A 67 2.72 14.50 -11.45
N PHE A 68 1.87 13.56 -11.83
CA PHE A 68 0.66 13.17 -11.15
C PHE A 68 0.62 11.66 -10.93
N ILE A 69 0.23 11.23 -9.73
CA ILE A 69 0.06 9.81 -9.38
C ILE A 69 -1.38 9.55 -8.95
N LYS A 70 -1.96 8.47 -9.46
CA LYS A 70 -3.32 8.01 -9.14
C LYS A 70 -3.34 6.49 -8.89
N LEU A 71 -4.07 6.02 -7.88
CA LEU A 71 -4.33 4.59 -7.69
C LEU A 71 -5.23 4.06 -8.82
N THR A 72 -4.94 2.85 -9.28
CA THR A 72 -5.89 2.09 -10.12
C THR A 72 -6.94 1.41 -9.24
N LYS A 73 -8.00 0.85 -9.85
CA LYS A 73 -8.96 0.00 -9.12
C LYS A 73 -8.27 -1.13 -8.35
N LYS A 74 -7.25 -1.75 -8.96
CA LYS A 74 -6.40 -2.76 -8.32
C LYS A 74 -5.64 -2.18 -7.13
N GLY A 75 -5.04 -1.01 -7.29
CA GLY A 75 -4.31 -0.36 -6.20
C GLY A 75 -5.19 0.06 -5.04
N GLN A 76 -6.42 0.51 -5.31
CA GLN A 76 -7.43 0.78 -4.27
C GLN A 76 -7.76 -0.49 -3.49
N LEU A 77 -7.96 -1.62 -4.17
CA LEU A 77 -8.22 -2.90 -3.50
C LEU A 77 -7.01 -3.37 -2.67
N GLU A 78 -5.79 -3.29 -3.21
CA GLU A 78 -4.57 -3.65 -2.47
C GLU A 78 -4.39 -2.80 -1.20
N ALA A 79 -4.68 -1.50 -1.29
CA ALA A 79 -4.57 -0.57 -0.18
C ALA A 79 -5.65 -0.84 0.89
N LEU A 80 -6.89 -1.08 0.48
CA LEU A 80 -7.99 -1.49 1.36
C LEU A 80 -7.66 -2.79 2.10
N LEU A 81 -7.18 -3.82 1.38
CA LEU A 81 -6.76 -5.09 1.97
C LEU A 81 -5.63 -4.89 2.97
N TYR A 82 -4.66 -4.03 2.65
CA TYR A 82 -3.56 -3.72 3.55
C TYR A 82 -4.06 -3.09 4.86
N ARG A 83 -4.98 -2.13 4.77
CA ARG A 83 -5.63 -1.51 5.95
C ARG A 83 -6.38 -2.53 6.80
N MET A 84 -7.15 -3.43 6.17
CA MET A 84 -7.86 -4.50 6.89
C MET A 84 -6.88 -5.41 7.65
N HIS A 85 -5.72 -5.72 7.07
CA HIS A 85 -4.70 -6.53 7.74
C HIS A 85 -4.00 -5.78 8.88
N MET A 86 -3.74 -4.47 8.73
CA MET A 86 -3.14 -3.65 9.80
C MET A 86 -4.06 -3.51 11.01
N ASN A 87 -5.36 -3.37 10.78
CA ASN A 87 -6.35 -3.25 11.85
C ASN A 87 -6.60 -4.59 12.58
N LYS A 88 -6.08 -5.71 12.07
CA LYS A 88 -6.31 -7.06 12.59
C LYS A 88 -5.32 -7.46 13.70
N GLN A 89 -4.88 -6.52 14.53
CA GLN A 89 -4.30 -6.88 15.82
C GLN A 89 -5.42 -7.15 16.82
N GLU A 90 -6.10 -8.28 16.66
CA GLU A 90 -6.97 -8.78 17.73
C GLU A 90 -6.08 -9.21 18.90
N LYS A 91 -6.34 -8.67 20.09
CA LYS A 91 -5.85 -9.29 21.32
C LYS A 91 -6.39 -10.72 21.33
N TRP A 92 -5.52 -11.69 21.56
CA TRP A 92 -5.93 -13.09 21.65
C TRP A 92 -7.12 -13.21 22.61
N ASP A 93 -8.21 -13.83 22.14
CA ASP A 93 -9.45 -14.02 22.87
C ASP A 93 -9.40 -15.20 23.85
N GLY A 94 -8.22 -15.80 24.06
CA GLY A 94 -8.02 -16.97 24.94
C GLY A 94 -8.53 -18.28 24.35
N LYS A 95 -9.07 -18.28 23.13
CA LYS A 95 -9.65 -19.46 22.48
C LYS A 95 -8.74 -19.99 21.37
N TRP A 96 -8.73 -21.31 21.20
CA TRP A 96 -8.03 -21.97 20.11
C TRP A 96 -8.98 -22.21 18.95
N ARG A 97 -8.49 -22.00 17.72
CA ARG A 97 -9.20 -22.32 16.48
C ARG A 97 -8.40 -23.42 15.77
N VAL A 98 -8.91 -24.65 15.85
CA VAL A 98 -8.32 -25.80 15.14
C VAL A 98 -8.98 -25.90 13.78
N VAL A 99 -8.18 -25.98 12.71
CA VAL A 99 -8.67 -26.18 11.34
C VAL A 99 -8.13 -27.52 10.85
N VAL A 100 -9.03 -28.46 10.56
CA VAL A 100 -8.70 -29.78 10.01
C VAL A 100 -9.24 -29.82 8.58
N PHE A 101 -8.36 -30.15 7.63
CA PHE A 101 -8.75 -30.33 6.22
C PHE A 101 -8.63 -31.82 5.89
N ASP A 102 -9.73 -32.42 5.44
CA ASP A 102 -9.74 -33.74 4.84
C ASP A 102 -9.64 -33.59 3.32
N ILE A 103 -8.43 -33.30 2.84
CA ILE A 103 -8.14 -33.19 1.41
C ILE A 103 -7.19 -34.33 1.05
N PRO A 104 -7.63 -35.32 0.25
CA PRO A 104 -6.71 -36.33 -0.26
C PRO A 104 -5.71 -35.65 -1.20
N GLU A 105 -4.42 -35.74 -0.87
CA GLU A 105 -3.37 -35.42 -1.81
C GLU A 105 -3.47 -36.44 -2.96
N ARG A 106 -3.80 -35.96 -4.16
CA ARG A 106 -3.81 -36.81 -5.34
C ARG A 106 -2.42 -37.42 -5.49
N SER A 107 -2.38 -38.75 -5.48
CA SER A 107 -1.19 -39.59 -5.70
C SER A 107 -0.67 -39.47 -7.13
#